data_AF-A0A6P1BP14-F1
#
_entry.id   AF-A0A6P1BP14-F1
#
_cell.length_a   1.000
_cell.length_b   1.000
_cell.length_c   1.000
_cell.angle_alpha   90.00
_cell.angle_beta   90.00
_cell.angle_gamma   90.00
#
_symmetry.space_group_name_H-M   'P 1'
#
loop_
_entity.id
_entity.type
_entity.pdbx_description
1 polymer ?
#
loop_
_entity_poly.entity_id
_entity_poly.type
_entity_poly.pdbx_seq_one_letter_code
_entity_poly.pdbx_strand_id
1 'polypeptide(L)'
;MEFNMSMAVPATPAQLWSTLLDVPRISSCIPGCESVEEIQRLAAYKATVKQKIGPFKLEVPADIIVESITEPSHVRTRATGRDKITGTRLAVVLDVTVTQAGSGSTFAVDAKVDVQGRLATMGFGIIKRRVDQNFEEFEKRLKEMLGAT
;
A
#
# COMPACT_ATOMS: atom_id res chain seq x y z
N MET A 1 13.16 -4.73 5.86
CA MET A 1 13.44 -3.37 5.35
C MET A 1 12.34 -2.45 5.84
N GLU A 2 12.64 -1.22 6.21
CA GLU A 2 11.65 -0.24 6.67
C GLU A 2 11.60 0.93 5.69
N PHE A 3 10.39 1.42 5.42
CA PHE A 3 10.11 2.53 4.52
C PHE A 3 9.03 3.41 5.14
N ASN A 4 9.07 4.70 4.82
CA ASN A 4 8.06 5.65 5.26
C ASN A 4 7.64 6.57 4.11
N MET A 5 6.41 7.04 4.20
CA MET A 5 5.82 8.03 3.30
C MET A 5 4.97 8.97 4.17
N SER A 6 5.01 10.27 3.90
CA SER A 6 4.16 11.25 4.58
C SER A 6 3.83 12.40 3.64
N MET A 7 2.55 12.73 3.52
CA MET A 7 2.09 13.81 2.67
C MET A 7 0.93 14.59 3.28
N ALA A 8 0.86 15.88 2.95
CA ALA A 8 -0.32 16.68 3.18
C ALA A 8 -1.40 16.36 2.14
N VAL A 9 -2.64 16.30 2.60
CA VAL A 9 -3.82 15.97 1.80
C VAL A 9 -4.88 17.06 2.01
N PRO A 10 -5.46 17.63 0.94
CA PRO A 10 -6.49 18.68 1.04
C PRO A 10 -7.88 18.09 1.36
N ALA A 11 -7.95 17.17 2.32
CA ALA A 11 -9.18 16.52 2.77
C ALA A 11 -9.14 16.41 4.31
N THR A 12 -10.31 16.57 4.94
CA THR A 12 -10.44 16.30 6.38
C THR A 12 -10.11 14.83 6.69
N PRO A 13 -9.69 14.49 7.92
CA PRO A 13 -9.48 13.11 8.32
C PRO A 13 -10.67 12.20 7.98
N ALA A 14 -11.90 12.66 8.19
CA ALA A 14 -13.10 11.87 7.87
C ALA A 14 -13.27 11.58 6.36
N GLN A 15 -13.01 12.56 5.49
CA GLN A 15 -13.09 12.39 4.03
C GLN A 15 -11.98 11.48 3.48
N LEU A 16 -10.76 11.65 4.00
CA LEU A 16 -9.65 10.77 3.65
C LEU A 16 -9.94 9.34 4.15
N TRP A 17 -10.41 9.22 5.40
CA TRP A 17 -10.70 7.93 6.01
C TRP A 17 -11.77 7.14 5.25
N SER A 18 -12.87 7.78 4.86
CA SER A 18 -13.90 7.11 4.06
C SER A 18 -13.35 6.57 2.72
N THR A 19 -12.39 7.27 2.12
CA THR A 19 -11.69 6.82 0.91
C THR A 19 -10.76 5.63 1.21
N LEU A 20 -10.04 5.64 2.34
CA LEU A 20 -9.16 4.52 2.75
C LEU A 20 -9.96 3.25 3.06
N LEU A 21 -11.16 3.38 3.63
CA LEU A 21 -12.03 2.23 3.91
C LEU A 21 -12.74 1.69 2.67
N ASP A 22 -12.77 2.44 1.56
CA ASP A 22 -13.24 1.96 0.26
C ASP A 22 -12.09 1.26 -0.46
N VAL A 23 -11.87 -0.02 -0.11
CA VAL A 23 -10.73 -0.80 -0.58
C VAL A 23 -10.67 -0.92 -2.11
N PRO A 24 -11.77 -1.21 -2.83
CA PRO A 24 -11.77 -1.15 -4.30
C PRO A 24 -11.33 0.20 -4.83
N ARG A 25 -11.83 1.31 -4.27
CA ARG A 25 -11.45 2.64 -4.71
C ARG A 25 -9.96 2.93 -4.48
N ILE A 26 -9.46 2.79 -3.25
CA ILE A 26 -8.06 3.10 -2.94
C ILE A 26 -7.06 2.18 -3.65
N SER A 27 -7.46 0.94 -3.99
CA SER A 27 -6.62 0.01 -4.74
C SER A 27 -6.17 0.55 -6.10
N SER A 28 -6.96 1.43 -6.73
CA SER A 28 -6.60 2.08 -8.00
C SER A 28 -5.39 3.04 -7.85
N CYS A 29 -5.12 3.52 -6.64
CA CYS A 29 -3.94 4.31 -6.33
C CYS A 29 -2.68 3.44 -6.22
N ILE A 30 -2.79 2.12 -6.04
CA ILE A 30 -1.65 1.22 -5.84
C ILE A 30 -1.04 0.81 -7.19
N PRO A 31 0.21 1.16 -7.49
CA PRO A 31 0.82 0.84 -8.78
C PRO A 31 0.96 -0.66 -9.02
N GLY A 32 0.34 -1.12 -10.12
CA GLY A 32 0.35 -2.54 -10.49
C GLY A 32 -0.65 -3.40 -9.73
N CYS A 33 -1.54 -2.83 -8.92
CA CYS A 33 -2.67 -3.57 -8.38
C CYS A 33 -3.68 -3.85 -9.51
N GLU A 34 -3.88 -5.13 -9.82
CA GLU A 34 -4.73 -5.59 -10.93
C GLU A 34 -6.11 -6.04 -10.43
N SER A 35 -6.18 -6.54 -9.21
CA SER A 35 -7.44 -6.97 -8.61
C SER A 35 -7.39 -6.82 -7.10
N VAL A 36 -8.57 -6.57 -6.53
CA VAL A 36 -8.83 -6.67 -5.10
C VAL A 36 -10.18 -7.33 -4.88
N GLU A 37 -10.24 -8.21 -3.90
CA GLU A 37 -11.43 -8.95 -3.49
C GLU A 37 -11.61 -8.76 -1.98
N GLU A 38 -12.79 -8.30 -1.59
CA GLU A 38 -13.16 -8.26 -0.18
C GLU A 38 -13.63 -9.65 0.26
N ILE A 39 -12.87 -10.27 1.16
CA ILE A 39 -13.23 -11.57 1.75
C ILE A 39 -14.08 -11.34 3.00
N GLN A 40 -13.69 -10.36 3.81
CA GLN A 40 -14.43 -9.90 4.96
C GLN A 40 -14.17 -8.41 5.18
N ARG A 41 -15.24 -7.61 5.14
CA ARG A 41 -15.21 -6.16 5.35
C ARG A 41 -14.36 -5.77 6.55
N LEU A 42 -13.34 -4.94 6.31
CA LEU A 42 -12.41 -4.41 7.32
C LEU A 42 -11.62 -5.46 8.11
N ALA A 43 -11.53 -6.70 7.62
CA ALA A 43 -10.80 -7.77 8.28
C ALA A 43 -9.88 -8.54 7.32
N ALA A 44 -10.34 -8.90 6.13
CA ALA A 44 -9.60 -9.73 5.19
C ALA A 44 -9.89 -9.39 3.73
N TYR A 45 -8.81 -9.32 2.94
CA TYR A 45 -8.84 -9.01 1.51
C TYR A 45 -7.86 -9.90 0.76
N LYS A 46 -8.10 -10.08 -0.53
CA LYS A 46 -7.10 -10.62 -1.47
C LYS A 46 -6.80 -9.58 -2.52
N ALA A 47 -5.57 -9.53 -3.00
CA ALA A 47 -5.18 -8.68 -4.11
C ALA A 47 -4.14 -9.36 -5.00
N THR A 48 -4.05 -8.94 -6.26
CA THR A 48 -2.95 -9.33 -7.15
C THR A 48 -2.17 -8.10 -7.56
N VAL A 49 -0.87 -8.09 -7.26
CA VAL A 49 0.03 -7.00 -7.64
C VAL A 49 1.03 -7.48 -8.68
N LYS A 50 1.10 -6.80 -9.82
CA LYS A 50 2.07 -7.03 -10.88
C LYS A 50 3.06 -5.88 -10.96
N GLN A 51 4.35 -6.16 -10.77
CA GLN A 51 5.39 -5.15 -10.84
C GLN A 51 6.59 -5.61 -11.66
N LYS A 52 7.18 -4.68 -12.40
CA LYS A 52 8.49 -4.88 -13.02
C LYS A 52 9.56 -4.28 -12.10
N ILE A 53 10.49 -5.11 -11.65
CA ILE A 53 11.61 -4.70 -10.80
C ILE A 53 12.91 -5.19 -11.45
N GLY A 54 13.62 -4.27 -12.11
CA GLY A 54 14.78 -4.62 -12.93
C GLY A 54 14.40 -5.62 -14.05
N PRO A 55 15.08 -6.77 -14.16
CA PRO A 55 14.76 -7.79 -15.15
C PRO A 55 13.55 -8.66 -14.76
N PHE A 56 13.08 -8.59 -13.52
CA PHE A 56 12.00 -9.43 -13.03
C PHE A 56 10.63 -8.80 -13.30
N LYS A 57 9.72 -9.62 -13.83
CA LYS A 57 8.28 -9.35 -13.80
C LYS A 57 7.70 -10.23 -12.71
N LEU A 58 7.12 -9.60 -11.70
CA LEU A 58 6.51 -10.27 -10.57
C LEU A 58 5.00 -10.21 -10.72
N GLU A 59 4.34 -11.31 -10.37
CA GLU A 59 2.91 -11.37 -10.15
C GLU A 59 2.67 -11.99 -8.78
N VAL A 60 2.27 -11.15 -7.83
CA VAL A 60 2.14 -11.52 -6.43
C VAL A 60 0.66 -11.50 -6.07
N PRO A 61 -0.02 -12.66 -6.09
CA PRO A 61 -1.26 -12.81 -5.33
C PRO A 61 -0.91 -12.69 -3.84
N ALA A 62 -1.66 -11.87 -3.13
CA ALA A 62 -1.44 -11.54 -1.73
C ALA A 62 -2.74 -11.70 -0.92
N ASP A 63 -2.60 -12.31 0.25
CA ASP A 63 -3.61 -12.29 1.31
C ASP A 63 -3.30 -11.11 2.23
N ILE A 64 -4.32 -10.33 2.56
CA ILE A 64 -4.23 -9.11 3.37
C ILE A 64 -5.15 -9.26 4.57
N ILE A 65 -4.61 -9.03 5.76
CA ILE A 65 -5.32 -9.05 7.04
C ILE A 65 -5.25 -7.65 7.67
N VAL A 66 -6.38 -7.14 8.15
CA VAL A 66 -6.45 -5.94 8.98
C VAL A 66 -6.22 -6.36 10.42
N GLU A 67 -5.09 -5.96 11.00
CA GLU A 67 -4.71 -6.34 12.37
C GLU A 67 -5.40 -5.45 13.42
N SER A 68 -5.55 -4.16 13.12
CA SER A 68 -6.23 -3.20 13.99
C SER A 68 -6.73 -1.99 13.20
N ILE A 69 -7.82 -1.40 13.67
CA ILE A 69 -8.39 -0.17 13.12
C ILE A 69 -8.85 0.74 14.27
N THR A 70 -8.54 2.04 14.18
CA THR A 70 -9.02 3.09 15.06
C THR A 70 -9.44 4.26 14.18
N GLU A 71 -10.74 4.37 13.91
CA GLU A 71 -11.26 5.41 13.02
C GLU A 71 -11.27 6.79 13.70
N PRO A 72 -11.03 7.88 12.95
CA PRO A 72 -10.60 7.97 11.55
C PRO A 72 -9.07 8.14 11.42
N SER A 73 -8.29 7.56 12.34
CA SER A 73 -6.90 7.96 12.56
C SER A 73 -5.84 6.91 12.26
N HIS A 74 -6.14 5.61 12.37
CA HIS A 74 -5.11 4.58 12.29
C HIS A 74 -5.63 3.23 11.79
N VAL A 75 -4.89 2.59 10.88
CA VAL A 75 -5.13 1.20 10.48
C VAL A 75 -3.79 0.50 10.32
N ARG A 76 -3.73 -0.73 10.82
CA ARG A 76 -2.58 -1.62 10.65
C ARG A 76 -2.99 -2.83 9.84
N THR A 77 -2.20 -3.16 8.83
CA THR A 77 -2.43 -4.31 7.97
C THR A 77 -1.19 -5.16 7.81
N ARG A 78 -1.41 -6.45 7.55
CA ARG A 78 -0.37 -7.39 7.14
C ARG A 78 -0.76 -8.00 5.81
N ALA A 79 0.14 -7.97 4.85
CA ALA A 79 -0.01 -8.64 3.56
C ALA A 79 1.09 -9.68 3.36
N THR A 80 0.74 -10.85 2.85
CA THR A 80 1.72 -11.87 2.45
C THR A 80 1.40 -12.41 1.07
N GLY A 81 2.41 -12.60 0.24
CA GLY A 81 2.22 -13.11 -1.11
C GLY A 81 3.43 -13.83 -1.66
N ARG A 82 3.21 -14.64 -2.70
CA ARG A 82 4.27 -15.39 -3.36
C ARG A 82 4.11 -15.37 -4.87
N ASP A 83 5.15 -14.88 -5.55
CA ASP A 83 5.28 -15.03 -6.99
C ASP A 83 5.75 -16.46 -7.31
N LYS A 84 4.95 -17.19 -8.11
CA LYS A 84 5.21 -18.60 -8.41
C LYS A 84 6.42 -18.81 -9.31
N ILE A 85 6.71 -17.85 -10.20
CA ILE A 85 7.73 -17.98 -11.25
C ILE A 85 9.14 -17.78 -10.67
N THR A 86 9.34 -16.68 -9.96
CA THR A 86 10.61 -16.31 -9.34
C THR A 86 10.80 -16.95 -7.97
N GLY A 87 9.72 -17.49 -7.38
CA GLY A 87 9.71 -18.00 -6.02
C GLY A 87 9.83 -16.90 -4.96
N THR A 88 9.69 -15.63 -5.35
CA THR A 88 9.77 -14.48 -4.45
C THR A 88 8.61 -14.53 -3.44
N ARG A 89 8.94 -14.39 -2.16
CA ARG A 89 7.95 -14.23 -1.08
C ARG A 89 8.05 -12.80 -0.55
N LEU A 90 6.89 -12.18 -0.37
CA LEU A 90 6.75 -10.86 0.22
C LEU A 90 5.92 -10.98 1.49
N ALA A 91 6.39 -10.37 2.57
CA ALA A 91 5.57 -10.08 3.74
C ALA A 91 5.69 -8.57 4.02
N VAL A 92 4.56 -7.91 4.15
CA VAL A 92 4.46 -6.46 4.37
C VAL A 92 3.60 -6.21 5.60
N VAL A 93 4.05 -5.35 6.49
CA VAL A 93 3.20 -4.74 7.52
C VAL A 93 3.13 -3.26 7.20
N LEU A 94 1.92 -2.70 7.13
CA LEU A 94 1.68 -1.27 6.96
C LEU A 94 1.00 -0.74 8.22
N ASP A 95 1.56 0.31 8.79
CA ASP A 95 0.92 1.15 9.80
C ASP A 95 0.58 2.49 9.13
N VAL A 96 -0.71 2.76 8.96
CA VAL A 96 -1.22 3.96 8.28
C VAL A 96 -1.82 4.89 9.32
N THR A 97 -1.44 6.17 9.27
CA THR A 97 -1.93 7.19 10.21
C THR A 97 -2.50 8.40 9.44
N VAL A 98 -3.61 8.92 9.95
CA VAL A 98 -4.24 10.16 9.50
C VAL A 98 -4.33 11.14 10.66
N THR A 99 -3.74 12.32 10.50
CA THR A 99 -3.70 13.37 11.53
C THR A 99 -4.29 14.66 10.97
N GLN A 100 -5.13 15.36 11.75
CA GLN A 100 -5.64 16.68 11.37
C GLN A 100 -4.49 17.68 11.14
N ALA A 101 -4.56 18.46 10.06
CA ALA A 101 -3.58 19.51 9.76
C ALA A 101 -4.25 20.71 9.08
N GLY A 102 -4.48 21.80 9.84
CA GLY A 102 -5.20 22.96 9.34
C GLY A 102 -6.61 22.60 8.89
N SER A 103 -6.98 22.94 7.65
CA SER A 103 -8.25 22.53 7.02
C SER A 103 -8.22 21.14 6.36
N GLY A 104 -7.05 20.49 6.30
CA GLY A 104 -6.85 19.18 5.70
C GLY A 104 -6.31 18.15 6.70
N SER A 105 -5.49 17.23 6.20
CA SER A 105 -4.87 16.18 7.01
C SER A 105 -3.47 15.82 6.51
N THR A 106 -2.69 15.20 7.39
CA THR A 106 -1.45 14.50 7.05
C THR A 106 -1.76 13.01 6.95
N PHE A 107 -1.41 12.40 5.82
CA PHE A 107 -1.46 10.96 5.59
C PHE A 107 -0.04 10.40 5.68
N ALA A 108 0.18 9.43 6.57
CA ALA A 108 1.47 8.79 6.77
C ALA A 108 1.36 7.27 6.69
N VAL A 109 2.40 6.63 6.15
CA VAL A 109 2.52 5.18 6.05
C VAL A 109 3.91 4.79 6.51
N ASP A 110 3.98 3.91 7.51
CA ASP A 110 5.17 3.17 7.88
C ASP A 110 5.04 1.73 7.40
N ALA A 111 6.00 1.28 6.59
CA ALA A 111 5.99 -0.02 5.96
C ALA A 111 7.19 -0.86 6.39
N LYS A 112 6.94 -2.07 6.91
CA LYS A 112 7.95 -3.09 7.13
C LYS A 112 7.82 -4.16 6.06
N VAL A 113 8.85 -4.32 5.24
CA VAL A 113 8.87 -5.25 4.10
C VAL A 113 9.95 -6.30 4.31
N ASP A 114 9.56 -7.57 4.28
CA ASP A 114 10.44 -8.72 4.15
C ASP A 114 10.33 -9.28 2.72
N VAL A 115 11.48 -9.49 2.10
CA VAL A 115 11.62 -10.00 0.73
C VAL A 115 12.55 -11.20 0.76
N GLN A 116 12.07 -12.33 0.27
CA GLN A 116 12.85 -13.55 0.15
C GLN A 116 12.81 -14.08 -1.28
N GLY A 117 13.75 -14.96 -1.64
CA GLY A 117 13.84 -15.57 -2.96
C GLY A 117 14.60 -14.71 -3.97
N ARG A 118 14.32 -14.89 -5.28
CA ARG A 118 15.11 -14.26 -6.35
C ARG A 118 15.11 -12.74 -6.30
N LEU A 119 14.02 -12.08 -5.88
CA LEU A 119 14.02 -10.63 -5.79
C LEU A 119 15.01 -10.11 -4.72
N ALA A 120 15.20 -10.85 -3.62
CA ALA A 120 16.08 -10.45 -2.53
C ALA A 120 17.56 -10.35 -3.00
N THR A 121 17.95 -11.08 -4.04
CA THR A 121 19.31 -11.07 -4.58
C THR A 121 19.64 -9.78 -5.33
N MET A 122 18.66 -8.94 -5.64
CA MET A 122 18.86 -7.63 -6.30
C MET A 122 19.47 -6.58 -5.37
N GLY A 123 19.49 -6.86 -4.07
CA GLY A 123 19.99 -5.94 -3.06
C GLY A 123 19.02 -4.81 -2.73
N PHE A 124 19.29 -4.17 -1.58
CA PHE A 124 18.42 -3.16 -0.97
C PHE A 124 18.12 -1.97 -1.90
N GLY A 125 19.13 -1.47 -2.62
CA GLY A 125 19.01 -0.24 -3.41
C GLY A 125 17.99 -0.31 -4.55
N ILE A 126 17.89 -1.45 -5.24
CA ILE A 126 16.92 -1.63 -6.33
C ILE A 126 15.50 -1.75 -5.78
N ILE A 127 15.32 -2.50 -4.69
CA ILE A 127 14.02 -2.64 -4.03
C ILE A 127 13.57 -1.28 -3.48
N LYS A 128 14.46 -0.54 -2.80
CA LYS A 128 14.17 0.79 -2.28
C LYS A 128 13.69 1.74 -3.38
N ARG A 129 14.42 1.82 -4.50
CA ARG A 129 14.04 2.68 -5.62
C ARG A 129 12.63 2.37 -6.12
N ARG A 130 12.26 1.08 -6.17
CA ARG A 130 10.90 0.70 -6.59
C ARG A 130 9.84 1.10 -5.56
N VAL A 131 10.13 0.95 -4.27
CA VAL A 131 9.21 1.37 -3.20
C VAL A 131 9.02 2.89 -3.23
N ASP A 132 10.09 3.66 -3.36
CA ASP A 132 10.04 5.13 -3.47
C ASP A 132 9.14 5.55 -4.66
N GLN A 133 9.33 4.94 -5.84
CA GLN A 133 8.49 5.18 -7.01
C GLN A 133 7.02 4.81 -6.78
N ASN A 134 6.76 3.69 -6.09
CA ASN A 134 5.39 3.29 -5.78
C ASN A 134 4.70 4.30 -4.87
N PHE A 135 5.42 4.85 -3.89
CA PHE A 135 4.90 5.92 -3.02
C PHE A 135 4.62 7.20 -3.80
N GLU A 136 5.56 7.66 -4.63
CA GLU A 136 5.35 8.85 -5.48
C GLU A 136 4.10 8.72 -6.37
N GLU A 137 3.92 7.57 -7.03
CA GLU A 137 2.73 7.30 -7.86
C GLU A 137 1.45 7.22 -7.03
N PHE A 138 1.50 6.58 -5.85
CA PHE A 138 0.35 6.48 -4.96
C PHE A 138 -0.10 7.86 -4.46
N GLU A 139 0.84 8.69 -3.99
CA GLU A 139 0.55 10.05 -3.53
C GLU A 139 -0.14 10.87 -4.60
N LYS A 140 0.37 10.80 -5.84
CA LYS A 140 -0.22 11.51 -6.97
C LYS A 140 -1.67 11.05 -7.21
N ARG A 141 -1.90 9.74 -7.34
CA ARG A 141 -3.24 9.19 -7.62
C ARG A 141 -4.22 9.46 -6.48
N LEU A 142 -3.77 9.42 -5.23
CA LEU A 142 -4.63 9.69 -4.08
C LEU A 142 -5.02 11.18 -4.01
N LYS A 143 -4.08 12.10 -4.28
CA LYS A 143 -4.40 13.53 -4.38
C LYS A 143 -5.39 13.82 -5.51
N GLU A 144 -5.21 13.20 -6.67
CA GLU A 144 -6.15 13.31 -7.80
C GLU A 144 -7.54 12.77 -7.43
N MET A 145 -7.60 11.61 -6.78
CA MET A 145 -8.86 10.99 -6.34
C MET A 145 -9.64 11.83 -5.32
N LEU A 146 -8.95 12.60 -4.48
CA LEU A 146 -9.54 13.46 -3.45
C LEU A 146 -9.84 14.87 -3.96
N GLY A 147 -9.12 15.33 -4.99
CA GLY A 147 -9.28 16.64 -5.62
C GLY A 147 -10.21 16.67 -6.84
N ALA A 148 -10.55 15.51 -7.42
CA ALA A 148 -11.52 15.42 -8.49
C ALA A 148 -12.93 15.78 -7.97
N THR A 149 -13.30 17.03 -8.21
CA THR A 149 -14.68 17.54 -8.18
C THR A 149 -15.06 17.93 -9.60
#